data_AF-A0A1E7M1H0-F1
#
_entry.id   AF-A0A1E7M1H0-F1
#
_cell.length_a   1.000
_cell.length_b   1.000
_cell.length_c   1.000
_cell.angle_alpha   90.00
_cell.angle_beta   90.00
_cell.angle_gamma   90.00
#
_symmetry.space_group_name_H-M   'P 1'
#
loop_
_entity.id
_entity.type
_entity.pdbx_description
1 polymer ?
#
loop_
_entity_poly.entity_id
_entity_poly.type
_entity_poly.pdbx_seq_one_letter_code
_entity_poly.pdbx_strand_id
1 'polypeptide(L)'
;MADLVYTAARHLDHVHEQFTGAAQHAASILTRAAAGNTSINSLGVLQNRGTQIDILAARRDDAVDRLKEAIDAYRQVTASEDAASRARRPRAVPAPAPTIAQPARVARGR
;
A
#
# COMPACT_ATOMS: atom_id res chain seq x y z
N MET A 1 5.54 10.55 3.69
CA MET A 1 5.46 9.11 3.38
C MET A 1 4.03 8.64 3.10
N ALA A 2 3.03 8.91 3.96
CA ALA A 2 1.63 8.52 3.68
C ALA A 2 1.07 9.12 2.36
N ASP A 3 1.42 10.38 2.06
CA ASP A 3 1.07 11.05 0.79
C ASP A 3 1.66 10.37 -0.45
N LEU A 4 2.86 9.77 -0.33
CA LEU A 4 3.50 9.02 -1.41
C LEU A 4 2.74 7.71 -1.69
N VAL A 5 2.29 7.01 -0.63
CA VAL A 5 1.45 5.81 -0.78
C VAL A 5 0.13 6.17 -1.46
N TYR A 6 -0.50 7.27 -1.04
CA TYR A 6 -1.74 7.76 -1.65
C TYR A 6 -1.57 8.11 -3.14
N THR A 7 -0.51 8.83 -3.46
CA THR A 7 -0.20 9.21 -4.84
C THR A 7 0.10 7.99 -5.70
N ALA A 8 0.85 7.01 -5.19
CA ALA A 8 1.14 5.77 -5.90
C ALA A 8 -0.13 4.93 -6.14
N ALA A 9 -1.04 4.86 -5.16
CA ALA A 9 -2.31 4.16 -5.30
C ALA A 9 -3.20 4.81 -6.37
N ARG A 10 -3.36 6.14 -6.31
CA ARG A 10 -4.06 6.93 -7.32
C ARG A 10 -3.49 6.73 -8.72
N HIS A 11 -2.17 6.64 -8.82
CA HIS A 11 -1.50 6.40 -10.10
C HIS A 11 -1.82 4.99 -10.63
N LEU A 12 -1.76 3.96 -9.78
CA LEU A 12 -2.11 2.59 -10.16
C LEU A 12 -3.57 2.49 -10.62
N ASP A 13 -4.51 3.11 -9.89
CA ASP A 13 -5.93 3.13 -10.27
C ASP A 13 -6.12 3.74 -11.66
N HIS A 14 -5.48 4.88 -11.91
CA HIS A 14 -5.57 5.55 -13.21
C HIS A 14 -5.01 4.71 -14.36
N VAL A 15 -3.85 4.08 -14.17
CA VAL A 15 -3.25 3.21 -15.20
C VAL A 15 -4.11 1.97 -15.42
N HIS A 16 -4.72 1.42 -14.37
CA HIS A 16 -5.62 0.27 -14.48
C HIS A 16 -6.91 0.61 -15.26
N GLU A 17 -7.50 1.78 -15.03
CA GLU A 17 -8.64 2.26 -15.83
C GLU A 17 -8.28 2.40 -17.31
N GLN A 18 -7.11 2.97 -17.62
CA GLN A 18 -6.64 3.08 -19.01
C GLN A 18 -6.45 1.70 -19.66
N PHE A 19 -5.81 0.77 -18.96
CA PHE A 19 -5.59 -0.60 -19.42
C PHE A 19 -6.92 -1.32 -19.73
N THR A 20 -7.86 -1.29 -18.78
CA THR A 20 -9.15 -1.97 -18.94
C THR A 20 -9.98 -1.36 -20.05
N GLY A 21 -10.01 -0.02 -20.17
CA GLY A 21 -10.69 0.67 -21.27
C GLY A 21 -10.11 0.30 -22.64
N ALA A 22 -8.78 0.23 -22.77
CA ALA A 22 -8.13 -0.18 -24.00
C ALA A 22 -8.47 -1.64 -24.38
N ALA A 23 -8.43 -2.55 -23.41
CA ALA A 23 -8.76 -3.96 -23.60
C ALA A 23 -10.22 -4.17 -24.01
N GLN A 24 -11.17 -3.51 -23.33
CA GLN A 24 -12.60 -3.56 -23.67
C GLN A 24 -12.86 -3.05 -25.08
N HIS A 25 -12.20 -1.96 -25.47
CA HIS A 25 -12.37 -1.40 -26.80
C HIS A 25 -11.81 -2.34 -27.90
N ALA A 26 -10.65 -2.95 -27.67
CA ALA A 26 -10.10 -3.95 -28.58
C ALA A 26 -11.02 -5.17 -28.72
N ALA A 27 -11.59 -5.66 -27.60
CA ALA A 27 -12.57 -6.75 -27.61
C ALA A 27 -13.83 -6.40 -28.43
N SER A 28 -14.32 -5.16 -28.34
CA SER A 28 -15.45 -4.67 -29.15
C SER A 28 -15.15 -4.69 -30.65
N ILE A 29 -13.93 -4.30 -31.05
CA ILE A 29 -13.48 -4.34 -32.45
C ILE A 29 -13.40 -5.80 -32.94
N LEU A 30 -12.78 -6.68 -32.16
CA LEU A 30 -12.68 -8.11 -32.47
C LEU A 30 -14.06 -8.76 -32.64
N THR A 31 -15.00 -8.41 -31.77
CA THR A 31 -16.38 -8.91 -31.85
C THR A 31 -17.07 -8.49 -33.15
N ARG A 32 -16.91 -7.22 -33.56
CA ARG A 32 -17.42 -6.74 -34.86
C ARG A 32 -16.73 -7.41 -36.04
N ALA A 33 -15.43 -7.66 -35.93
CA ALA A 33 -14.66 -8.35 -36.96
C ALA A 33 -15.13 -9.79 -37.15
N ALA A 34 -15.34 -10.53 -36.05
CA ALA A 34 -15.87 -11.89 -36.09
C ALA A 34 -17.29 -11.95 -36.67
N ALA A 35 -18.11 -10.91 -36.47
CA ALA A 35 -19.42 -10.77 -37.08
C ALA A 35 -19.39 -10.35 -38.56
N GLY A 36 -18.21 -10.21 -39.18
CA GLY A 36 -18.04 -9.79 -40.57
C GLY A 36 -18.34 -8.32 -40.82
N ASN A 37 -18.49 -7.50 -39.78
CA ASN A 37 -18.93 -6.11 -39.86
C ASN A 37 -17.77 -5.12 -39.65
N THR A 38 -16.61 -5.41 -40.24
CA THR A 38 -15.36 -4.68 -40.00
C THR A 38 -14.87 -3.94 -41.23
N SER A 39 -14.37 -2.72 -41.05
CA SER A 39 -13.82 -1.91 -42.14
C SER A 39 -12.41 -2.39 -42.56
N ILE A 40 -12.01 -2.09 -43.80
CA ILE A 40 -10.74 -2.51 -44.44
C ILE A 40 -9.50 -2.19 -43.56
N ASN A 41 -9.52 -1.11 -42.77
CA ASN A 41 -8.39 -0.69 -41.93
C ASN A 41 -8.36 -1.32 -40.52
N SER A 42 -9.28 -2.24 -40.20
CA SER A 42 -9.43 -2.74 -38.82
C SER A 42 -8.23 -3.56 -38.34
N LEU A 43 -7.49 -4.23 -39.23
CA LEU A 43 -6.35 -5.07 -38.84
C LEU A 43 -5.17 -4.24 -38.29
N GLY A 44 -4.78 -3.17 -38.99
CA GLY A 44 -3.71 -2.27 -38.53
C GLY A 44 -4.09 -1.50 -37.27
N VAL A 45 -5.36 -1.09 -37.16
CA VAL A 45 -5.90 -0.48 -35.93
C VAL A 45 -5.84 -1.46 -34.76
N LEU A 46 -6.17 -2.73 -34.99
CA LEU A 46 -6.13 -3.77 -33.96
C LEU A 46 -4.69 -4.08 -33.51
N GLN A 47 -3.74 -4.17 -34.45
CA GLN A 47 -2.33 -4.35 -34.14
C GLN A 47 -1.78 -3.20 -33.27
N ASN A 48 -2.05 -1.96 -33.67
CA ASN A 48 -1.64 -0.78 -32.90
C ASN A 48 -2.27 -0.78 -31.49
N ARG A 49 -3.52 -1.24 -31.35
CA ARG A 49 -4.17 -1.40 -30.05
C ARG A 49 -3.55 -2.51 -29.21
N GLY A 50 -3.13 -3.61 -29.80
CA GLY A 50 -2.37 -4.66 -29.12
C GLY A 50 -1.12 -4.08 -28.46
N THR A 51 -0.31 -3.35 -29.23
CA THR A 51 0.87 -2.65 -28.69
C THR A 51 0.53 -1.66 -27.57
N GLN A 52 -0.55 -0.89 -27.70
CA GLN A 52 -0.99 0.02 -26.63
C GLN A 52 -1.39 -0.73 -25.36
N ILE A 53 -2.07 -1.86 -25.48
CA ILE A 53 -2.45 -2.70 -24.34
C ILE A 53 -1.21 -3.27 -23.66
N ASP A 54 -0.22 -3.75 -24.41
CA ASP A 54 1.03 -4.28 -23.87
C ASP A 54 1.82 -3.20 -23.09
N ILE A 55 1.91 -1.98 -23.65
CA ILE A 55 2.51 -0.84 -22.96
C ILE A 55 1.76 -0.51 -21.67
N LEU A 56 0.42 -0.50 -21.70
CA LEU A 56 -0.40 -0.23 -20.52
C LEU A 56 -0.26 -1.34 -19.47
N ALA A 57 -0.10 -2.60 -19.88
CA ALA A 57 0.17 -3.71 -18.97
C ALA A 57 1.49 -3.51 -18.25
N ALA A 58 2.58 -3.24 -18.99
CA ALA A 58 3.89 -2.97 -18.41
C ALA A 58 3.86 -1.77 -17.45
N ARG A 59 3.19 -0.67 -17.84
CA ARG A 59 3.02 0.51 -16.95
C ARG A 59 2.23 0.19 -15.69
N ARG A 60 1.24 -0.70 -15.77
CA ARG A 60 0.47 -1.13 -14.62
C ARG A 60 1.34 -1.94 -13.65
N ASP A 61 2.17 -2.83 -14.17
CA ASP A 61 3.10 -3.62 -13.35
C ASP A 61 4.12 -2.72 -12.65
N ASP A 62 4.70 -1.75 -13.37
CA ASP A 62 5.58 -0.72 -12.77
C ASP A 62 4.86 0.08 -11.67
N ALA A 63 3.59 0.43 -11.86
CA ALA A 63 2.82 1.17 -10.87
C ALA A 63 2.52 0.33 -9.62
N VAL A 64 2.28 -0.98 -9.79
CA VAL A 64 2.13 -1.92 -8.67
C VAL A 64 3.42 -1.98 -7.86
N ASP A 65 4.57 -2.09 -8.50
CA ASP A 65 5.85 -2.19 -7.80
C ASP A 65 6.19 -0.90 -7.06
N ARG A 66 5.95 0.28 -7.66
CA ARG A 66 6.08 1.57 -6.96
C ARG A 66 5.17 1.69 -5.74
N LEU A 67 3.93 1.17 -5.80
CA LEU A 67 3.04 1.18 -4.65
C LEU A 67 3.55 0.28 -3.53
N LYS A 68 4.07 -0.92 -3.85
CA LYS A 68 4.69 -1.80 -2.86
C LYS A 68 5.88 -1.11 -2.18
N GLU A 69 6.78 -0.51 -2.95
CA GLU A 69 7.93 0.23 -2.44
C GLU A 69 7.51 1.37 -1.50
N ALA A 70 6.48 2.14 -1.88
CA ALA A 70 5.96 3.22 -1.06
C ALA A 70 5.37 2.71 0.27
N ILE A 71 4.64 1.59 0.24
CA ILE A 71 4.07 0.97 1.45
C ILE A 71 5.19 0.48 2.37
N ASP A 72 6.20 -0.18 1.83
CA ASP A 72 7.31 -0.71 2.62
C ASP A 72 8.15 0.42 3.22
N ALA A 73 8.42 1.47 2.46
CA ALA A 73 9.08 2.68 2.98
C ALA A 73 8.25 3.35 4.09
N TYR A 74 6.93 3.44 3.92
CA TYR A 74 6.05 3.99 4.97
C TYR A 74 6.13 3.16 6.25
N ARG A 75 6.04 1.82 6.15
CA ARG A 75 6.15 0.90 7.29
C ARG A 75 7.48 1.05 8.03
N GLN A 76 8.59 1.12 7.31
CA GLN A 76 9.92 1.29 7.90
C GLN A 76 10.05 2.60 8.68
N VAL A 77 9.53 3.70 8.13
CA VAL A 77 9.55 5.01 8.80
C VAL A 77 8.68 4.96 10.06
N THR A 78 7.45 4.47 9.97
CA THR A 78 6.57 4.39 11.14
C THR A 78 7.12 3.49 12.24
N ALA A 79 7.74 2.35 11.89
CA ALA A 79 8.36 1.45 12.86
C ALA A 79 9.57 2.12 13.55
N SER A 80 10.35 2.90 12.80
CA SER A 80 11.47 3.68 13.34
C SER A 80 11.01 4.77 14.31
N GLU A 81 9.93 5.47 13.98
CA GLU A 81 9.32 6.51 14.83
C GLU A 81 8.75 5.93 16.12
N ASP A 82 8.09 4.77 16.05
CA ASP A 82 7.59 4.04 17.22
C ASP A 82 8.73 3.58 18.14
N ALA A 83 9.81 3.05 17.56
CA ALA A 83 10.99 2.64 18.31
C ALA A 83 11.67 3.83 19.02
N ALA A 84 11.83 4.95 18.32
CA ALA A 84 12.38 6.19 18.89
C ALA A 84 11.50 6.73 20.01
N SER A 85 10.17 6.73 19.82
CA SER A 85 9.19 7.17 20.82
C SER A 85 9.24 6.29 22.07
N ARG A 86 9.39 4.97 21.91
CA ARG A 86 9.54 4.03 23.04
C ARG A 86 10.85 4.24 23.79
N ALA A 87 11.96 4.47 23.09
CA ALA A 87 13.26 4.74 23.70
C ALA A 87 13.28 6.06 24.49
N ARG A 88 12.52 7.07 24.04
CA ARG A 88 12.42 8.38 24.69
C ARG A 88 11.47 8.42 25.88
N ARG A 89 10.60 7.41 26.02
CA ARG A 89 9.66 7.31 27.14
C ARG A 89 10.45 6.98 28.42
N PRO A 90 10.48 7.85 29.45
CA PRO A 90 11.18 7.55 30.68
C PRO A 90 10.58 6.27 31.28
N ARG A 91 11.44 5.27 31.49
CA ARG A 91 11.06 4.03 32.17
C ARG A 91 10.64 4.42 33.57
N ALA A 92 9.33 4.36 33.85
CA ALA A 92 8.82 4.55 35.20
C ALA A 92 9.50 3.51 36.09
N VAL A 93 10.42 3.97 36.93
CA VAL A 93 11.01 3.14 37.99
C VAL A 93 9.85 2.80 38.92
N PRO A 94 9.56 1.51 39.18
CA PRO A 94 8.55 1.15 40.16
C PRO A 94 8.93 1.79 41.49
N ALA A 95 8.02 2.58 42.06
CA ALA A 95 8.27 3.16 43.38
C ALA A 95 8.57 2.03 44.38
N PRO A 96 9.62 2.15 45.21
CA PRO A 96 9.88 1.16 46.24
C PRO A 96 8.63 1.06 47.13
N ALA A 97 8.18 -0.18 47.36
CA ALA A 97 7.00 -0.45 48.17
C ALA A 97 7.14 0.21 49.55
N PRO A 98 6.07 0.83 50.09
CA PRO A 98 6.14 1.43 51.41
C PRO A 98 6.45 0.34 52.43
N THR A 99 7.59 0.46 53.11
CA THR A 99 7.91 -0.35 54.29
C THR A 99 6.84 -0.07 55.34
N ILE A 100 5.91 -1.00 55.50
CA ILE A 100 4.96 -1.01 56.60
C ILE A 100 5.80 -1.20 57.87
N ALA A 101 5.95 -0.12 58.65
CA ALA A 101 6.54 -0.20 59.97
C ALA A 101 5.68 -1.13 60.83
N GLN A 102 6.27 -2.26 61.24
CA GLN A 102 5.61 -3.20 62.13
C GLN A 102 5.30 -2.50 63.46
N PRO A 103 4.07 -2.61 63.99
CA PRO A 103 3.73 -2.00 65.27
C PRO A 103 4.55 -2.64 66.39
N ALA A 104 5.12 -1.77 67.24
CA ALA A 104 5.96 -2.17 68.36
C ALA A 104 5.25 -3.21 69.23
N ARG A 105 5.92 -4.35 69.46
CA ARG A 105 5.48 -5.33 70.46
C ARG A 105 5.49 -4.65 71.82
N VAL A 106 4.29 -4.47 72.38
CA VAL A 106 4.09 -4.06 73.76
C VAL A 106 4.71 -5.13 74.65
N ALA A 107 5.83 -4.79 75.29
CA ALA A 107 6.37 -5.56 76.39
C ALA A 107 5.40 -5.44 77.57
N ARG A 108 4.65 -6.50 77.83
CA ARG A 108 3.81 -6.64 79.03
C ARG A 108 4.68 -7.32 80.09
N GLY A 109 5.18 -6.52 81.03
CA GLY A 109 5.86 -7.05 82.21
C GLY A 109 4.88 -7.73 83.17
N ARG A 110 5.27 -8.87 83.75
CA ARG A 110 5.55 -9.05 85.17
C ARG A 110 6.16 -10.42 85.42
#